data_AF-A0A2V9P4L1-F1
#
_entry.id   AF-A0A2V9P4L1-F1
#
_cell.length_a   1.000
_cell.length_b   1.000
_cell.length_c   1.000
_cell.angle_alpha   90.00
_cell.angle_beta   90.00
_cell.angle_gamma   90.00
#
_symmetry.space_group_name_H-M   'P 1'
#
loop_
_entity.id
_entity.type
_entity.pdbx_description
1 polymer ?
#
loop_
_entity_poly.entity_id
_entity_poly.type
_entity_poly.pdbx_seq_one_letter_code
_entity_poly.pdbx_strand_id
1 'polypeptide(L)'
;ILSKGFDSLWMDETEPDLPPNGSYLSVGPGTRYFNIYPLVHTSAMYDGFRRDVKHRALILSRDAYLGSQRNGTMVWSSDIYPTWDAFRRQIPTGLDFTASGMAYWTNDVGGWQYLSLVHHPAHAPLLDPSDARENVGGYDDYPELYARWFEYGTFLPIMRTHGSRKYNEVWSYGKQAEPILEKYLKLRYQLMPYIYSLGYKTYQTGAPFMRALFMDFPNDPKIADLRDEYMFGPAFLVAPVTEQGATSREIYLPAGTDWYNYWTSERVHGGQTIKVDAPVDILPLFVRAGSVVPLGSAIESTSQAQKIEHVRVYPGADGEFTIYSDDGNTYGYEKGDFKTTRLHWDDAAQTLTHEGASAWTEPDSQILERVTR
;
A
#
# COMPACT_ATOMS: atom_id res chain seq x y z
N ILE A 1 -28.80 1.11 5.74
CA ILE A 1 -27.78 0.39 4.95
C ILE A 1 -27.08 -0.63 5.86
N LEU A 2 -26.36 -0.18 6.89
CA LEU A 2 -25.67 -1.08 7.84
C LEU A 2 -26.59 -2.10 8.54
N SER A 3 -27.84 -1.72 8.84
CA SER A 3 -28.84 -2.65 9.40
C SER A 3 -29.20 -3.85 8.49
N LYS A 4 -28.81 -3.80 7.21
CA LYS A 4 -28.95 -4.91 6.26
C LYS A 4 -27.72 -5.83 6.22
N GLY A 5 -26.72 -5.60 7.07
CA GLY A 5 -25.50 -6.42 7.16
C GLY A 5 -24.36 -5.97 6.24
N PHE A 6 -24.37 -4.73 5.75
CA PHE A 6 -23.20 -4.16 5.05
C PHE A 6 -22.14 -3.73 6.07
N ASP A 7 -20.88 -4.09 5.85
CA ASP A 7 -19.77 -3.83 6.77
C ASP A 7 -19.13 -2.44 6.62
N SER A 8 -19.28 -1.81 5.45
CA SER A 8 -18.53 -0.60 5.10
C SER A 8 -19.32 0.28 4.12
N LEU A 9 -18.94 1.55 4.01
CA LEU A 9 -19.56 2.49 3.08
C LEU A 9 -18.54 2.97 2.05
N TRP A 10 -18.90 2.86 0.78
CA TRP A 10 -18.24 3.56 -0.31
C TRP A 10 -19.03 4.84 -0.61
N MET A 11 -18.44 5.97 -0.28
CA MET A 11 -18.97 7.31 -0.45
C MET A 11 -18.36 7.92 -1.71
N ASP A 12 -19.08 7.74 -2.81
CA ASP A 12 -18.77 8.36 -4.10
C ASP A 12 -19.23 9.83 -4.13
N GLU A 13 -18.69 10.62 -5.07
CA GLU A 13 -19.07 12.03 -5.29
C GLU A 13 -18.98 12.89 -4.02
N THR A 14 -17.85 12.77 -3.31
CA THR A 14 -17.63 13.44 -2.02
C THR A 14 -16.94 14.80 -2.14
N GLU A 15 -16.71 15.31 -3.36
CA GLU A 15 -16.15 16.63 -3.61
C GLU A 15 -17.03 17.79 -3.09
N PRO A 16 -18.36 17.83 -3.31
CA PRO A 16 -19.26 16.99 -4.14
C PRO A 16 -19.18 17.33 -5.63
N ASP A 17 -19.59 16.42 -6.52
CA ASP A 17 -19.54 16.63 -7.98
C ASP A 17 -20.64 17.57 -8.51
N LEU A 18 -20.70 18.75 -7.90
CA LEU A 18 -21.58 19.84 -8.23
C LEU A 18 -20.75 21.12 -8.31
N PRO A 19 -21.07 22.05 -9.24
CA PRO A 19 -20.32 23.30 -9.32
C PRO A 19 -20.48 24.10 -8.01
N PRO A 20 -19.39 24.66 -7.44
CA PRO A 20 -19.48 25.46 -6.21
C PRO A 20 -20.28 26.75 -6.42
N ASN A 21 -20.25 27.30 -7.63
CA ASN A 21 -21.04 28.46 -8.01
C ASN A 21 -22.50 28.05 -8.25
N GLY A 22 -23.43 28.70 -7.56
CA GLY A 22 -24.86 28.37 -7.61
C GLY A 22 -25.32 27.32 -6.59
N SER A 23 -24.39 26.66 -5.89
CA SER A 23 -24.69 25.71 -4.82
C SER A 23 -24.74 26.41 -3.45
N TYR A 24 -25.70 26.01 -2.59
CA TYR A 24 -25.83 26.50 -1.22
C TYR A 24 -25.89 25.32 -0.25
N LEU A 25 -24.93 25.26 0.66
CA LEU A 25 -24.93 24.33 1.78
C LEU A 25 -25.69 24.96 2.96
N SER A 26 -26.09 24.15 3.94
CA SER A 26 -26.78 24.66 5.15
C SER A 26 -25.99 25.73 5.90
N VAL A 27 -24.67 25.69 5.81
CA VAL A 27 -23.73 26.63 6.46
C VAL A 27 -23.38 27.86 5.62
N GLY A 28 -23.76 27.90 4.34
CA GLY A 28 -23.49 29.03 3.44
C GLY A 28 -23.21 28.65 1.98
N PRO A 29 -22.75 29.60 1.16
CA PRO A 29 -22.55 29.37 -0.27
C PRO A 29 -21.42 28.37 -0.55
N GLY A 30 -21.60 27.52 -1.57
CA GLY A 30 -20.61 26.53 -2.00
C GLY A 30 -19.25 27.17 -2.31
N THR A 31 -19.23 28.35 -2.93
CA THR A 31 -18.00 29.12 -3.19
C THR A 31 -17.13 29.41 -1.96
N ARG A 32 -17.68 29.37 -0.75
CA ARG A 32 -16.94 29.54 0.51
C ARG A 32 -16.62 28.22 1.22
N TYR A 33 -17.47 27.21 1.07
CA TYR A 33 -17.43 25.98 1.87
C TYR A 33 -17.24 24.70 1.06
N PHE A 34 -16.88 24.78 -0.22
CA PHE A 34 -16.79 23.61 -1.11
C PHE A 34 -15.87 22.52 -0.56
N ASN A 35 -14.60 22.84 -0.32
CA ASN A 35 -13.58 21.85 0.04
C ASN A 35 -13.78 21.19 1.43
N ILE A 36 -14.66 21.71 2.29
CA ILE A 36 -14.92 21.08 3.61
C ILE A 36 -15.97 19.98 3.52
N TYR A 37 -16.71 19.89 2.40
CA TYR A 37 -17.78 18.93 2.23
C TYR A 37 -17.36 17.48 2.51
N PRO A 38 -16.25 16.92 1.96
CA PRO A 38 -15.87 15.54 2.25
C PRO A 38 -15.63 15.29 3.75
N LEU A 39 -15.08 16.26 4.47
CA LEU A 39 -14.88 16.12 5.91
C LEU A 39 -16.19 16.03 6.68
N VAL A 40 -17.13 16.93 6.41
CA VAL A 40 -18.40 16.98 7.12
C VAL A 40 -19.24 15.75 6.76
N HIS A 41 -19.22 15.33 5.49
CA HIS A 41 -19.96 14.19 5.00
C HIS A 41 -19.45 12.88 5.63
N THR A 42 -18.14 12.64 5.64
CA THR A 42 -17.54 11.46 6.30
C THR A 42 -17.72 11.48 7.81
N SER A 43 -17.68 12.66 8.45
CA SER A 43 -17.95 12.78 9.91
C SER A 43 -19.36 12.32 10.25
N ALA A 44 -20.36 12.73 9.48
CA ALA A 44 -21.75 12.33 9.71
C ALA A 44 -21.93 10.80 9.63
N MET A 45 -21.27 10.15 8.67
CA MET A 45 -21.31 8.70 8.54
C MET A 45 -20.58 8.02 9.68
N TYR A 46 -19.37 8.48 10.03
CA TYR A 46 -18.59 7.93 11.13
C TYR A 46 -19.31 8.03 12.48
N ASP A 47 -19.93 9.18 12.77
CA ASP A 47 -20.73 9.36 13.99
C ASP A 47 -21.91 8.38 14.04
N GLY A 48 -22.54 8.13 12.88
CA GLY A 48 -23.55 7.09 12.72
C GLY A 48 -23.01 5.69 13.02
N PHE A 49 -21.85 5.33 12.47
CA PHE A 49 -21.18 4.06 12.77
C PHE A 49 -20.92 3.92 14.28
N ARG A 50 -20.28 4.92 14.89
CA ARG A 50 -19.91 4.89 16.32
C ARG A 50 -21.13 4.76 17.24
N ARG A 51 -22.26 5.35 16.86
CA ARG A 51 -23.51 5.28 17.62
C ARG A 51 -24.21 3.93 17.45
N ASP A 52 -24.31 3.44 16.22
CA ASP A 52 -25.26 2.38 15.86
C ASP A 52 -24.63 1.00 15.67
N VAL A 53 -23.31 0.91 15.43
CA VAL A 53 -22.59 -0.37 15.25
C VAL A 53 -21.46 -0.56 16.26
N LYS A 54 -20.98 -1.81 16.39
CA LYS A 54 -19.91 -2.18 17.34
C LYS A 54 -18.57 -2.49 16.69
N HIS A 55 -18.56 -2.70 15.37
CA HIS A 55 -17.32 -2.87 14.60
C HIS A 55 -16.77 -1.50 14.14
N ARG A 56 -15.51 -1.48 13.71
CA ARG A 56 -14.81 -0.29 13.23
C ARG A 56 -15.47 0.24 11.96
N ALA A 57 -15.72 1.55 11.94
CA ALA A 57 -16.10 2.25 10.73
C ALA A 57 -15.01 2.13 9.68
N LEU A 58 -15.41 1.71 8.49
CA LEU A 58 -14.58 1.72 7.30
C LEU A 58 -15.32 2.47 6.20
N ILE A 59 -14.77 3.60 5.81
CA ILE A 59 -15.34 4.50 4.81
C ILE A 59 -14.33 4.64 3.67
N LEU A 60 -14.76 4.40 2.44
CA LEU A 60 -14.00 4.77 1.24
C LEU A 60 -14.59 6.06 0.68
N SER A 61 -13.82 7.15 0.64
CA SER A 61 -14.26 8.50 0.21
C SER A 61 -13.48 8.96 -1.02
N ARG A 62 -14.16 9.57 -2.00
CA ARG A 62 -13.52 10.01 -3.27
C ARG A 62 -12.65 11.24 -3.10
N ASP A 63 -13.03 12.08 -2.15
CA ASP A 63 -12.35 13.31 -1.80
C ASP A 63 -12.14 13.40 -0.29
N ALA A 64 -11.28 14.33 0.12
CA ALA A 64 -10.89 14.52 1.51
C ALA A 64 -10.54 15.97 1.83
N TYR A 65 -10.61 16.29 3.12
CA TYR A 65 -10.03 17.50 3.66
C TYR A 65 -9.21 17.16 4.89
N LEU A 66 -8.37 18.09 5.35
CA LEU A 66 -7.59 17.91 6.56
C LEU A 66 -8.48 17.50 7.73
N GLY A 67 -8.14 16.36 8.35
CA GLY A 67 -8.89 15.79 9.46
C GLY A 67 -9.84 14.66 9.08
N SER A 68 -10.05 14.34 7.79
CA SER A 68 -10.90 13.22 7.37
C SER A 68 -10.41 11.86 7.90
N GLN A 69 -9.10 11.72 8.16
CA GLN A 69 -8.52 10.49 8.71
C GLN A 69 -9.08 10.10 10.09
N ARG A 70 -9.64 11.05 10.86
CA ARG A 70 -10.26 10.75 12.16
C ARG A 70 -11.59 9.99 12.03
N ASN A 71 -12.15 9.95 10.82
CA ASN A 71 -13.47 9.39 10.53
C ASN A 71 -13.38 7.95 9.97
N GLY A 72 -12.29 7.22 10.19
CA GLY A 72 -12.11 5.87 9.63
C GLY A 72 -12.14 5.86 8.09
N THR A 73 -11.67 6.93 7.46
CA THR A 73 -11.76 7.16 6.03
C THR A 73 -10.48 6.76 5.31
N MET A 74 -10.63 5.92 4.29
CA MET A 74 -9.67 5.67 3.22
C MET A 74 -10.05 6.52 2.01
N VAL A 75 -9.05 6.96 1.24
CA VAL A 75 -9.28 7.82 0.07
C VAL A 75 -8.66 7.21 -1.17
N TRP A 76 -9.34 7.32 -2.30
CA TRP A 76 -8.78 6.89 -3.59
C TRP A 76 -8.69 8.05 -4.57
N SER A 77 -7.79 7.95 -5.56
CA SER A 77 -7.52 9.01 -6.54
C SER A 77 -8.58 9.17 -7.65
N SER A 78 -9.81 8.67 -7.44
CA SER A 78 -10.93 8.80 -8.37
C SER A 78 -10.69 8.15 -9.75
N ASP A 79 -11.30 8.71 -10.79
CA ASP A 79 -11.68 8.05 -12.04
C ASP A 79 -10.54 8.14 -13.08
N ILE A 80 -9.38 7.62 -12.70
CA ILE A 80 -8.14 7.72 -13.46
C ILE A 80 -8.16 6.84 -14.73
N TYR A 81 -7.42 7.25 -15.75
CA TYR A 81 -7.32 6.49 -17.00
C TYR A 81 -6.41 5.26 -16.86
N PRO A 82 -6.70 4.17 -17.59
CA PRO A 82 -5.87 2.96 -17.66
C PRO A 82 -4.65 3.18 -18.57
N THR A 83 -3.74 4.09 -18.21
CA THR A 83 -2.53 4.41 -19.00
C THR A 83 -1.26 4.43 -18.15
N TRP A 84 -0.11 4.21 -18.78
CA TRP A 84 1.21 4.32 -18.15
C TRP A 84 1.50 5.70 -17.56
N ASP A 85 1.03 6.78 -18.21
CA ASP A 85 1.17 8.13 -17.67
C ASP A 85 0.33 8.34 -16.41
N ALA A 86 -0.92 7.87 -16.42
CA ALA A 86 -1.77 7.91 -15.24
C ALA A 86 -1.14 7.11 -14.09
N PHE A 87 -0.64 5.90 -14.36
CA PHE A 87 0.09 5.07 -13.40
C PHE A 87 1.28 5.81 -12.79
N ARG A 88 2.17 6.35 -13.63
CA ARG A 88 3.34 7.12 -13.18
C ARG A 88 2.96 8.25 -12.23
N ARG A 89 1.86 8.96 -12.52
CA ARG A 89 1.37 10.08 -11.69
C ARG A 89 0.74 9.64 -10.37
N GLN A 90 0.34 8.37 -10.23
CA GLN A 90 -0.23 7.90 -8.97
C GLN A 90 0.80 7.85 -7.85
N ILE A 91 2.08 7.62 -8.16
CA ILE A 91 3.14 7.58 -7.16
C ILE A 91 3.27 8.94 -6.45
N PRO A 92 3.59 10.06 -7.13
CA PRO A 92 3.63 11.36 -6.46
C PRO A 92 2.28 11.77 -5.86
N THR A 93 1.15 11.45 -6.51
CA THR A 93 -0.18 11.74 -5.96
C THR A 93 -0.37 11.11 -4.57
N GLY A 94 -0.03 9.82 -4.43
CA GLY A 94 -0.14 9.12 -3.15
C GLY A 94 0.85 9.64 -2.12
N LEU A 95 2.09 9.96 -2.53
CA LEU A 95 3.10 10.53 -1.63
C LEU A 95 2.72 11.90 -1.10
N ASP A 96 2.21 12.80 -1.96
CA ASP A 96 1.73 14.11 -1.55
C ASP A 96 0.52 14.00 -0.61
N PHE A 97 -0.39 13.07 -0.90
CA PHE A 97 -1.56 12.81 -0.06
C PHE A 97 -1.16 12.33 1.34
N THR A 98 -0.27 11.33 1.44
CA THR A 98 0.15 10.80 2.75
C THR A 98 1.04 11.78 3.51
N ALA A 99 1.90 12.53 2.82
CA ALA A 99 2.67 13.63 3.41
C ALA A 99 1.77 14.76 3.96
N SER A 100 0.54 14.90 3.43
CA SER A 100 -0.47 15.84 3.93
C SER A 100 -1.17 15.37 5.24
N GLY A 101 -0.75 14.24 5.83
CA GLY A 101 -1.20 13.77 7.14
C GLY A 101 -2.35 12.78 7.11
N MET A 102 -2.65 12.20 5.96
CA MET A 102 -3.70 11.18 5.79
C MET A 102 -3.09 9.87 5.27
N ALA A 103 -2.95 8.89 6.15
CA ALA A 103 -2.15 7.69 5.86
C ALA A 103 -2.83 6.63 4.98
N TYR A 104 -4.16 6.60 4.93
CA TYR A 104 -4.92 5.58 4.22
C TYR A 104 -5.36 6.08 2.85
N TRP A 105 -4.52 5.80 1.85
CA TRP A 105 -4.71 6.19 0.46
C TRP A 105 -4.60 4.97 -0.47
N THR A 106 -5.25 5.04 -1.63
CA THR A 106 -5.18 4.05 -2.70
C THR A 106 -5.52 4.63 -4.06
N ASN A 107 -5.51 3.79 -5.07
CA ASN A 107 -6.01 4.09 -6.40
C ASN A 107 -6.75 2.88 -6.99
N ASP A 108 -7.31 3.07 -8.17
CA ASP A 108 -7.85 1.98 -8.97
C ASP A 108 -6.70 1.29 -9.68
N VAL A 109 -6.26 0.12 -9.19
CA VAL A 109 -5.23 -0.68 -9.88
C VAL A 109 -5.71 -1.00 -11.30
N GLY A 110 -4.90 -0.63 -12.28
CA GLY A 110 -5.22 -0.73 -13.71
C GLY A 110 -6.00 0.46 -14.28
N GLY A 111 -6.46 1.40 -13.45
CA GLY A 111 -7.29 2.54 -13.84
C GLY A 111 -8.78 2.25 -13.87
N TRP A 112 -9.57 3.32 -13.74
CA TRP A 112 -11.03 3.24 -13.67
C TRP A 112 -11.70 3.28 -15.04
N GLN A 113 -11.24 4.18 -15.93
CA GLN A 113 -11.92 4.46 -17.21
C GLN A 113 -11.94 3.24 -18.13
N TYR A 114 -12.91 3.22 -19.06
CA TYR A 114 -12.97 2.18 -20.08
C TYR A 114 -11.66 2.05 -20.86
N LEU A 115 -11.30 0.81 -21.19
CA LEU A 115 -10.15 0.53 -22.05
C LEU A 115 -10.40 1.08 -23.46
N SER A 116 -9.34 1.63 -24.07
CA SER A 116 -9.41 2.04 -25.47
C SER A 116 -9.72 0.84 -26.36
N LEU A 117 -10.64 1.02 -27.32
CA LEU A 117 -10.96 -0.01 -28.33
C LEU A 117 -9.76 -0.32 -29.23
N VAL A 118 -8.90 0.68 -29.43
CA VAL A 118 -7.67 0.57 -30.23
C VAL A 118 -6.53 1.16 -29.41
N HIS A 119 -5.50 0.36 -29.17
CA HIS A 119 -4.24 0.83 -28.60
C HIS A 119 -3.08 0.32 -29.44
N HIS A 120 -2.04 1.13 -29.56
CA HIS A 120 -0.82 0.75 -30.25
C HIS A 120 0.32 0.79 -29.23
N PRO A 121 0.78 -0.38 -28.76
CA PRO A 121 1.83 -0.44 -27.76
C PRO A 121 3.13 0.16 -28.35
N ALA A 122 3.82 0.99 -27.57
CA ALA A 122 5.07 1.65 -27.97
C ALA A 122 6.23 0.65 -28.09
N HIS A 123 6.19 -0.40 -27.28
CA HIS A 123 7.11 -1.55 -27.31
C HIS A 123 6.35 -2.86 -27.50
N ALA A 124 7.05 -3.95 -27.83
CA ALA A 124 6.42 -5.27 -27.83
C ALA A 124 5.90 -5.59 -26.41
N PRO A 125 4.62 -5.96 -26.25
CA PRO A 125 4.09 -6.33 -24.93
C PRO A 125 4.90 -7.45 -24.28
N LEU A 126 5.17 -7.33 -22.98
CA LEU A 126 5.89 -8.36 -22.22
C LEU A 126 5.00 -9.56 -21.87
N LEU A 127 3.68 -9.38 -21.91
CA LEU A 127 2.68 -10.41 -21.66
C LEU A 127 1.80 -10.57 -22.90
N ASP A 128 1.53 -11.82 -23.29
CA ASP A 128 0.62 -12.13 -24.39
C ASP A 128 -0.85 -11.87 -23.99
N PRO A 129 -1.55 -10.93 -24.64
CA PRO A 129 -2.97 -10.64 -24.34
C PRO A 129 -3.95 -11.61 -25.03
N SER A 130 -3.47 -12.57 -25.83
CA SER A 130 -4.30 -13.39 -26.72
C SER A 130 -5.39 -14.19 -26.00
N ASP A 131 -5.13 -14.62 -24.76
CA ASP A 131 -6.09 -15.35 -23.92
C ASP A 131 -6.86 -14.45 -22.94
N ALA A 132 -6.59 -13.15 -22.93
CA ALA A 132 -7.26 -12.14 -22.10
C ALA A 132 -8.24 -11.25 -22.90
N ARG A 133 -8.46 -11.54 -24.19
CA ARG A 133 -9.19 -10.68 -25.14
C ARG A 133 -10.61 -10.32 -24.71
N GLU A 134 -11.28 -11.21 -24.00
CA GLU A 134 -12.62 -10.94 -23.47
C GLU A 134 -12.63 -9.72 -22.52
N ASN A 135 -11.54 -9.51 -21.78
CA ASN A 135 -11.43 -8.42 -20.82
C ASN A 135 -10.68 -7.21 -21.38
N VAL A 136 -9.60 -7.44 -22.14
CA VAL A 136 -8.68 -6.36 -22.57
C VAL A 136 -8.96 -5.82 -23.97
N GLY A 137 -9.80 -6.49 -24.77
CA GLY A 137 -10.14 -6.08 -26.12
C GLY A 137 -8.90 -5.88 -27.01
N GLY A 138 -8.79 -4.71 -27.64
CA GLY A 138 -7.66 -4.30 -28.49
C GLY A 138 -6.52 -3.59 -27.74
N TYR A 139 -6.52 -3.60 -26.40
CA TYR A 139 -5.46 -2.98 -25.60
C TYR A 139 -4.34 -3.99 -25.30
N ASP A 140 -3.44 -4.18 -26.28
CA ASP A 140 -2.48 -5.29 -26.30
C ASP A 140 -1.46 -5.33 -25.13
N ASP A 141 -1.04 -4.19 -24.59
CA ASP A 141 -0.12 -4.08 -23.45
C ASP A 141 -0.85 -3.95 -22.09
N TYR A 142 -2.18 -4.02 -22.07
CA TYR A 142 -2.93 -3.83 -20.82
C TYR A 142 -2.64 -4.89 -19.76
N PRO A 143 -2.44 -6.20 -20.07
CA PRO A 143 -2.00 -7.16 -19.07
C PRO A 143 -0.69 -6.77 -18.38
N GLU A 144 0.26 -6.21 -19.12
CA GLU A 144 1.53 -5.72 -18.57
C GLU A 144 1.32 -4.50 -17.69
N LEU A 145 0.57 -3.51 -18.17
CA LEU A 145 0.20 -2.32 -17.37
C LEU A 145 -0.48 -2.75 -16.06
N TYR A 146 -1.44 -3.67 -16.13
CA TYR A 146 -2.17 -4.17 -14.98
C TYR A 146 -1.25 -4.91 -14.01
N ALA A 147 -0.38 -5.80 -14.51
CA ALA A 147 0.59 -6.50 -13.69
C ALA A 147 1.48 -5.51 -12.91
N ARG A 148 2.13 -4.57 -13.60
CA ARG A 148 2.99 -3.54 -12.96
C ARG A 148 2.26 -2.69 -11.93
N TRP A 149 1.03 -2.31 -12.24
CA TRP A 149 0.19 -1.53 -11.32
C TRP A 149 -0.24 -2.35 -10.11
N PHE A 150 -0.45 -3.66 -10.27
CA PHE A 150 -0.75 -4.58 -9.17
C PHE A 150 0.48 -4.81 -8.27
N GLU A 151 1.69 -4.87 -8.84
CA GLU A 151 2.94 -4.86 -8.05
C GLU A 151 2.98 -3.62 -7.16
N TYR A 152 2.73 -2.44 -7.72
CA TYR A 152 2.64 -1.18 -6.95
C TYR A 152 1.52 -1.21 -5.90
N GLY A 153 0.31 -1.63 -6.28
CA GLY A 153 -0.87 -1.71 -5.41
C GLY A 153 -0.65 -2.58 -4.17
N THR A 154 0.24 -3.58 -4.26
CA THR A 154 0.64 -4.45 -3.15
C THR A 154 1.32 -3.68 -2.02
N PHE A 155 2.00 -2.58 -2.34
CA PHE A 155 2.73 -1.73 -1.40
C PHE A 155 2.03 -0.39 -1.16
N LEU A 156 0.73 -0.30 -1.45
CA LEU A 156 -0.11 0.82 -1.03
C LEU A 156 -0.68 0.60 0.38
N PRO A 157 -1.09 1.68 1.07
CA PRO A 157 -1.79 1.56 2.34
C PRO A 157 -3.00 0.62 2.24
N ILE A 158 -3.80 0.79 1.18
CA ILE A 158 -4.91 -0.09 0.83
C ILE A 158 -4.66 -0.68 -0.57
N MET A 159 -4.72 -2.01 -0.67
CA MET A 159 -4.63 -2.73 -1.94
C MET A 159 -6.03 -2.98 -2.48
N ARG A 160 -6.37 -2.37 -3.62
CA ARG A 160 -7.72 -2.45 -4.21
C ARG A 160 -7.65 -2.48 -5.73
N THR A 161 -8.47 -3.34 -6.34
CA THR A 161 -8.72 -3.36 -7.78
C THR A 161 -10.14 -2.87 -8.06
N HIS A 162 -10.28 -1.98 -9.04
CA HIS A 162 -11.57 -1.45 -9.50
C HIS A 162 -11.42 -0.84 -10.90
N GLY A 163 -12.53 -0.73 -11.63
CA GLY A 163 -12.62 -0.05 -12.91
C GLY A 163 -13.77 -0.57 -13.79
N SER A 164 -14.00 0.16 -14.89
CA SER A 164 -15.12 0.00 -15.83
C SER A 164 -14.92 -1.12 -16.86
N ARG A 165 -13.82 -1.86 -16.74
CA ARG A 165 -13.56 -3.10 -17.49
C ARG A 165 -14.57 -4.19 -17.14
N LYS A 166 -14.71 -5.20 -18.01
CA LYS A 166 -15.70 -6.27 -17.85
C LYS A 166 -15.47 -7.08 -16.57
N TYR A 167 -14.21 -7.40 -16.29
CA TYR A 167 -13.78 -8.16 -15.12
C TYR A 167 -12.58 -7.50 -14.47
N ASN A 168 -12.55 -7.48 -13.15
CA ASN A 168 -11.50 -6.86 -12.35
C ASN A 168 -10.62 -7.89 -11.61
N GLU A 169 -11.07 -9.14 -11.60
CA GLU A 169 -10.49 -10.26 -10.86
C GLU A 169 -9.14 -10.70 -11.45
N VAL A 170 -8.25 -11.22 -10.60
CA VAL A 170 -6.85 -11.49 -10.95
C VAL A 170 -6.67 -12.52 -12.09
N TRP A 171 -7.64 -13.42 -12.28
CA TRP A 171 -7.62 -14.42 -13.37
C TRP A 171 -8.08 -13.86 -14.72
N SER A 172 -8.47 -12.59 -14.81
CA SER A 172 -9.06 -11.99 -16.02
C SER A 172 -8.06 -11.33 -16.97
N TYR A 173 -6.75 -11.45 -16.72
CA TYR A 173 -5.69 -10.78 -17.47
C TYR A 173 -4.75 -11.74 -18.22
N GLY A 174 -5.17 -12.99 -18.39
CA GLY A 174 -4.45 -14.00 -19.16
C GLY A 174 -3.49 -14.85 -18.31
N LYS A 175 -3.11 -16.02 -18.85
CA LYS A 175 -2.35 -17.04 -18.12
C LYS A 175 -0.93 -16.62 -17.73
N GLN A 176 -0.37 -15.64 -18.44
CA GLN A 176 0.96 -15.10 -18.11
C GLN A 176 0.90 -14.08 -16.96
N ALA A 177 -0.18 -13.30 -16.87
CA ALA A 177 -0.35 -12.31 -15.80
C ALA A 177 -0.78 -12.96 -14.47
N GLU A 178 -1.68 -13.95 -14.52
CA GLU A 178 -2.25 -14.61 -13.34
C GLU A 178 -1.22 -15.03 -12.27
N PRO A 179 -0.13 -15.77 -12.57
CA PRO A 179 0.86 -16.16 -11.55
C PRO A 179 1.64 -14.96 -10.97
N ILE A 180 1.79 -13.87 -11.71
CA ILE A 180 2.41 -12.64 -11.22
C ILE A 180 1.47 -11.99 -10.19
N LEU A 181 0.19 -11.84 -10.54
CA LEU A 181 -0.81 -11.28 -9.66
C LEU A 181 -0.99 -12.12 -8.39
N GLU A 182 -1.01 -13.45 -8.53
CA GLU A 182 -1.08 -14.38 -7.40
C GLU A 182 0.13 -14.23 -6.46
N LYS A 183 1.35 -14.13 -7.00
CA LYS A 183 2.59 -13.93 -6.23
C LYS A 183 2.50 -12.69 -5.34
N TYR A 184 2.06 -11.56 -5.89
CA TYR A 184 1.95 -10.31 -5.14
C TYR A 184 0.77 -10.28 -4.17
N LEU A 185 -0.34 -10.93 -4.52
CA LEU A 185 -1.46 -11.10 -3.60
C LEU A 185 -1.05 -11.93 -2.38
N LYS A 186 -0.34 -13.05 -2.59
CA LYS A 186 0.22 -13.86 -1.49
C LYS A 186 1.21 -13.05 -0.66
N LEU A 187 2.09 -12.27 -1.30
CA LEU A 187 3.03 -11.41 -0.60
C LEU A 187 2.33 -10.37 0.29
N ARG A 188 1.23 -9.76 -0.17
CA ARG A 188 0.42 -8.85 0.64
C ARG A 188 -0.06 -9.50 1.94
N TYR A 189 -0.57 -10.73 1.86
CA TYR A 189 -1.06 -11.47 3.02
C TYR A 189 0.07 -11.96 3.92
N GLN A 190 1.21 -12.40 3.36
CA GLN A 190 2.41 -12.71 4.14
C GLN A 190 2.90 -11.48 4.91
N LEU A 191 2.83 -10.29 4.34
CA LEU A 191 3.21 -9.04 5.00
C LEU A 191 2.14 -8.50 5.96
N MET A 192 0.99 -9.17 6.13
CA MET A 192 -0.10 -8.63 6.95
C MET A 192 0.30 -8.33 8.41
N PRO A 193 1.12 -9.15 9.11
CA PRO A 193 1.59 -8.79 10.45
C PRO A 193 2.42 -7.50 10.47
N TYR A 194 3.25 -7.27 9.45
CA TYR A 194 3.98 -6.02 9.25
C TYR A 194 3.02 -4.85 8.98
N ILE A 195 2.14 -5.00 7.99
CA ILE A 195 1.21 -3.95 7.53
C ILE A 195 0.24 -3.54 8.63
N TYR A 196 -0.34 -4.50 9.34
CA TYR A 196 -1.30 -4.25 10.41
C TYR A 196 -0.64 -3.49 11.58
N SER A 197 0.62 -3.82 11.87
CA SER A 197 1.42 -3.10 12.87
C SER A 197 1.76 -1.66 12.45
N LEU A 198 1.92 -1.40 11.15
CA LEU A 198 2.05 -0.03 10.62
C LEU A 198 0.76 0.78 10.82
N GLY A 199 -0.41 0.14 10.71
CA GLY A 199 -1.70 0.74 11.05
C GLY A 199 -1.76 1.20 12.50
N TYR A 200 -1.28 0.37 13.44
CA TYR A 200 -1.18 0.76 14.85
C TYR A 200 -0.20 1.93 15.06
N LYS A 201 0.98 1.89 14.44
CA LYS A 201 1.95 3.01 14.50
C LYS A 201 1.34 4.31 13.97
N THR A 202 0.56 4.23 12.89
CA THR A 202 -0.18 5.36 12.31
C THR A 202 -1.19 5.92 13.30
N TYR A 203 -1.99 5.06 13.94
CA TYR A 203 -2.93 5.48 14.98
C TYR A 203 -2.23 6.20 16.15
N GLN A 204 -1.08 5.69 16.61
CA GLN A 204 -0.36 6.27 17.74
C GLN A 204 0.33 7.61 17.42
N THR A 205 0.85 7.77 16.19
CA THR A 205 1.78 8.86 15.87
C THR A 205 1.28 9.83 14.80
N GLY A 206 0.24 9.44 14.04
CA GLY A 206 -0.20 10.13 12.83
C GLY A 206 0.74 9.95 11.62
N ALA A 207 1.89 9.28 11.77
CA ALA A 207 2.83 9.09 10.68
C ALA A 207 2.30 8.09 9.65
N PRO A 208 2.34 8.39 8.34
CA PRO A 208 1.94 7.45 7.30
C PRO A 208 2.98 6.33 7.12
N PHE A 209 2.56 5.27 6.44
CA PHE A 209 3.41 4.15 6.08
C PHE A 209 3.56 3.92 4.56
N MET A 210 2.98 4.77 3.73
CA MET A 210 3.53 5.07 2.40
C MET A 210 4.18 6.45 2.52
N ARG A 211 5.50 6.51 2.38
CA ARG A 211 6.31 7.61 2.88
C ARG A 211 7.28 8.08 1.79
N ALA A 212 7.20 9.35 1.41
CA ALA A 212 8.22 9.94 0.55
C ALA A 212 9.58 9.85 1.24
N LEU A 213 10.66 9.64 0.47
CA LEU A 213 11.98 9.36 1.04
C LEU A 213 12.48 10.45 2.00
N PHE A 214 12.08 11.72 1.80
CA PHE A 214 12.44 12.81 2.70
C PHE A 214 11.98 12.61 4.14
N MET A 215 10.95 11.79 4.38
CA MET A 215 10.44 11.52 5.73
C MET A 215 11.40 10.63 6.54
N ASP A 216 12.23 9.82 5.88
CA ASP A 216 13.14 8.87 6.53
C ASP A 216 14.62 9.25 6.33
N PHE A 217 14.92 10.06 5.30
CA PHE A 217 16.28 10.47 4.94
C PHE A 217 16.44 12.00 4.77
N PRO A 218 15.88 12.86 5.63
CA PRO A 218 15.73 14.31 5.38
C PRO A 218 17.03 15.09 5.08
N ASN A 219 18.19 14.51 5.40
CA ASN A 219 19.50 15.12 5.19
C ASN A 219 20.18 14.70 3.87
N ASP A 220 19.59 13.78 3.11
CA ASP A 220 20.13 13.36 1.81
C ASP A 220 19.64 14.32 0.70
N PRO A 221 20.53 15.12 0.08
CA PRO A 221 20.11 16.15 -0.88
C PRO A 221 19.54 15.57 -2.18
N LYS A 222 19.75 14.29 -2.48
CA LYS A 222 19.28 13.67 -3.73
C LYS A 222 17.80 13.30 -3.72
N ILE A 223 17.15 13.26 -2.55
CA ILE A 223 15.79 12.74 -2.42
C ILE A 223 14.70 13.81 -2.52
N ALA A 224 15.06 15.10 -2.41
CA ALA A 224 14.08 16.18 -2.27
C ALA A 224 13.07 16.22 -3.43
N ASP A 225 13.51 15.83 -4.63
CA ASP A 225 12.69 15.78 -5.85
C ASP A 225 12.42 14.35 -6.36
N LEU A 226 12.81 13.31 -5.61
CA LEU A 226 12.56 11.92 -6.02
C LEU A 226 11.10 11.53 -5.74
N ARG A 227 10.38 11.11 -6.77
CA ARG A 227 8.90 11.01 -6.76
C ARG A 227 8.36 9.65 -7.21
N ASP A 228 9.25 8.77 -7.61
CA ASP A 228 8.96 7.47 -8.21
C ASP A 228 9.53 6.30 -7.40
N GLU A 229 10.00 6.61 -6.18
CA GLU A 229 10.50 5.69 -5.17
C GLU A 229 10.02 6.14 -3.79
N TYR A 230 9.71 5.20 -2.89
CA TYR A 230 9.19 5.54 -1.57
C TYR A 230 9.44 4.44 -0.55
N MET A 231 9.32 4.80 0.73
CA MET A 231 9.35 3.84 1.82
C MET A 231 7.93 3.32 2.13
N PHE A 232 7.77 1.99 2.15
CA PHE A 232 6.59 1.31 2.68
C PHE A 232 6.87 0.79 4.10
N GLY A 233 6.42 1.57 5.08
CA GLY A 233 6.86 1.49 6.47
C GLY A 233 8.36 1.76 6.60
N PRO A 234 9.00 1.35 7.72
CA PRO A 234 10.43 1.61 7.92
C PRO A 234 11.35 0.67 7.11
N ALA A 235 10.83 -0.44 6.58
CA ALA A 235 11.69 -1.51 6.03
C ALA A 235 11.89 -1.41 4.51
N PHE A 236 10.82 -1.23 3.74
CA PHE A 236 10.85 -1.46 2.29
C PHE A 236 10.99 -0.17 1.50
N LEU A 237 12.01 -0.05 0.65
CA LEU A 237 12.07 0.91 -0.45
C LEU A 237 11.45 0.27 -1.69
N VAL A 238 10.41 0.90 -2.22
CA VAL A 238 9.60 0.44 -3.34
C VAL A 238 9.83 1.34 -4.55
N ALA A 239 10.18 0.75 -5.69
CA ALA A 239 10.45 1.49 -6.94
C ALA A 239 9.65 0.90 -8.13
N PRO A 240 8.37 1.30 -8.31
CA PRO A 240 7.47 0.76 -9.33
C PRO A 240 7.94 0.95 -10.77
N VAL A 241 7.76 -0.03 -11.65
CA VAL A 241 8.08 0.13 -13.08
C VAL A 241 6.90 0.76 -13.81
N THR A 242 7.02 2.02 -14.22
CA THR A 242 5.94 2.82 -14.84
C THR A 242 6.16 3.10 -16.34
N GLU A 243 7.02 2.31 -16.98
CA GLU A 243 7.33 2.42 -18.40
C GLU A 243 6.99 1.11 -19.11
N GLN A 244 6.26 1.21 -20.22
CA GLN A 244 5.87 0.06 -21.02
C GLN A 244 7.10 -0.65 -21.60
N GLY A 245 7.14 -1.98 -21.53
CA GLY A 245 8.22 -2.81 -22.06
C GLY A 245 9.50 -2.80 -21.24
N ALA A 246 9.56 -2.04 -20.14
CA ALA A 246 10.76 -1.93 -19.33
C ALA A 246 11.02 -3.22 -18.53
N THR A 247 12.24 -3.74 -18.67
CA THR A 247 12.76 -4.93 -17.96
C THR A 247 13.88 -4.59 -16.97
N SER A 248 14.17 -3.30 -16.80
CA SER A 248 15.11 -2.76 -15.82
C SER A 248 14.78 -1.29 -15.59
N ARG A 249 15.20 -0.72 -14.46
CA ARG A 249 15.14 0.73 -14.21
C ARG A 249 16.31 1.19 -13.35
N GLU A 250 16.59 2.48 -13.40
CA GLU A 250 17.46 3.10 -12.41
C GLU A 250 16.69 3.34 -11.11
N ILE A 251 17.36 3.14 -9.99
CA ILE A 251 16.86 3.47 -8.66
C ILE A 251 17.94 4.18 -7.84
N TYR A 252 17.56 5.08 -6.96
CA TYR A 252 18.47 5.69 -6.00
C TYR A 252 18.33 5.04 -4.62
N LEU A 253 19.40 4.42 -4.12
CA LEU A 253 19.43 3.90 -2.76
C LEU A 253 19.90 5.02 -1.81
N PRO A 254 19.08 5.50 -0.86
CA PRO A 254 19.45 6.57 0.06
C PRO A 254 20.73 6.28 0.84
N ALA A 255 21.51 7.34 1.12
CA ALA A 255 22.75 7.26 1.88
C ALA A 255 22.51 6.96 3.37
N GLY A 256 23.58 6.56 4.07
CA GLY A 256 23.56 6.37 5.53
C GLY A 256 23.03 5.02 6.00
N THR A 257 22.70 4.12 5.07
CA THR A 257 22.33 2.73 5.36
C THR A 257 22.71 1.85 4.19
N ASP A 258 22.89 0.56 4.46
CA ASP A 258 22.91 -0.45 3.42
C ASP A 258 21.48 -0.93 3.13
N TRP A 259 21.34 -1.56 1.97
CA TRP A 259 20.08 -2.04 1.42
C TRP A 259 20.24 -3.48 0.96
N TYR A 260 19.18 -4.27 1.06
CA TYR A 260 19.13 -5.65 0.59
C TYR A 260 18.09 -5.75 -0.50
N ASN A 261 18.45 -6.27 -1.68
CA ASN A 261 17.45 -6.64 -2.67
C ASN A 261 16.55 -7.74 -2.06
N TYR A 262 15.24 -7.49 -1.98
CA TYR A 262 14.29 -8.39 -1.32
C TYR A 262 14.26 -9.79 -1.94
N TRP A 263 14.46 -9.87 -3.26
CA TRP A 263 14.34 -11.11 -4.03
C TRP A 263 15.61 -11.95 -4.02
N THR A 264 16.77 -11.30 -4.08
CA THR A 264 18.07 -11.98 -4.22
C THR A 264 18.87 -12.01 -2.92
N SER A 265 18.45 -11.27 -1.89
CA SER A 265 19.21 -11.05 -0.65
C SER A 265 20.56 -10.35 -0.85
N GLU A 266 20.83 -9.81 -2.04
CA GLU A 266 22.07 -9.10 -2.32
C GLU A 266 22.13 -7.78 -1.53
N ARG A 267 23.19 -7.60 -0.74
CA ARG A 267 23.48 -6.36 -0.01
C ARG A 267 24.18 -5.31 -0.87
N VAL A 268 23.65 -4.10 -0.92
CA VAL A 268 24.17 -2.96 -1.68
C VAL A 268 24.35 -1.76 -0.73
N HIS A 269 25.45 -1.02 -0.89
CA HIS A 269 25.67 0.20 -0.13
C HIS A 269 24.75 1.33 -0.60
N GLY A 270 24.23 2.14 0.32
CA GLY A 270 23.45 3.33 -0.01
C GLY A 270 24.29 4.49 -0.59
N GLY A 271 23.62 5.58 -0.98
CA GLY A 271 24.21 6.81 -1.51
C GLY A 271 24.47 6.79 -3.02
N GLN A 272 23.99 5.78 -3.73
CA GLN A 272 24.25 5.56 -5.15
C GLN A 272 22.97 5.27 -5.94
N THR A 273 23.00 5.65 -7.22
CA THR A 273 22.02 5.22 -8.20
C THR A 273 22.53 3.95 -8.86
N ILE A 274 21.70 2.92 -8.92
CA ILE A 274 22.02 1.64 -9.54
C ILE A 274 20.98 1.30 -10.60
N LYS A 275 21.40 0.56 -11.63
CA LYS A 275 20.49 -0.06 -12.58
C LYS A 275 20.10 -1.44 -12.05
N VAL A 276 18.81 -1.70 -11.94
CA VAL A 276 18.27 -2.95 -11.36
C VAL A 276 17.41 -3.66 -12.38
N ASP A 277 17.58 -4.98 -12.46
CA ASP A 277 16.73 -5.85 -13.26
C ASP A 277 15.30 -5.83 -12.69
N ALA A 278 14.35 -5.64 -13.59
CA ALA A 278 12.94 -5.58 -13.30
C ALA A 278 12.17 -6.33 -14.38
N PRO A 279 12.35 -7.66 -14.55
CA PRO A 279 11.48 -8.43 -15.44
C PRO A 279 10.01 -8.27 -15.04
N VAL A 280 9.08 -8.64 -15.92
CA VAL A 280 7.64 -8.33 -15.78
C VAL A 280 7.00 -8.81 -14.47
N ASP A 281 7.60 -9.80 -13.82
CA ASP A 281 7.15 -10.41 -12.57
C ASP A 281 7.94 -9.94 -11.33
N ILE A 282 8.84 -8.97 -11.47
CA ILE A 282 9.70 -8.45 -10.41
C ILE A 282 9.64 -6.93 -10.34
N LEU A 283 9.16 -6.45 -9.19
CA LEU A 283 9.20 -5.08 -8.72
C LEU A 283 10.53 -4.85 -8.02
N PRO A 284 11.33 -3.85 -8.43
CA PRO A 284 12.48 -3.42 -7.66
C PRO A 284 12.07 -3.04 -6.22
N LEU A 285 12.51 -3.87 -5.27
CA LEU A 285 12.13 -3.82 -3.87
C LEU A 285 13.38 -4.06 -3.02
N PHE A 286 13.70 -3.09 -2.18
CA PHE A 286 14.88 -3.13 -1.32
C PHE A 286 14.48 -3.03 0.14
N VAL A 287 15.23 -3.68 1.01
CA VAL A 287 14.99 -3.67 2.45
C VAL A 287 16.16 -3.00 3.15
N ARG A 288 15.86 -2.03 4.01
CA ARG A 288 16.86 -1.30 4.78
C ARG A 288 17.58 -2.23 5.75
N ALA A 289 18.90 -2.16 5.83
CA ALA A 289 19.67 -2.85 6.86
C ALA A 289 19.18 -2.47 8.28
N GLY A 290 19.14 -3.45 9.18
CA GLY A 290 18.50 -3.36 10.50
C GLY A 290 16.99 -3.62 10.51
N SER A 291 16.36 -3.88 9.36
CA SER A 291 14.93 -4.18 9.35
C SER A 291 14.62 -5.54 9.98
N VAL A 292 13.60 -5.55 10.85
CA VAL A 292 12.99 -6.76 11.42
C VAL A 292 11.57 -6.85 10.87
N VAL A 293 11.31 -7.84 10.01
CA VAL A 293 10.07 -7.97 9.24
C VAL A 293 9.32 -9.24 9.64
N PRO A 294 8.20 -9.14 10.37
CA PRO A 294 7.35 -10.30 10.64
C PRO A 294 6.53 -10.68 9.41
N LEU A 295 6.60 -11.96 9.04
CA LEU A 295 5.89 -12.59 7.94
C LEU A 295 4.90 -13.61 8.49
N GLY A 296 3.64 -13.50 8.05
CA GLY A 296 2.57 -14.38 8.46
C GLY A 296 2.45 -15.63 7.59
N SER A 297 1.84 -16.67 8.16
CA SER A 297 1.47 -17.90 7.45
C SER A 297 0.44 -17.61 6.35
N ALA A 298 0.35 -18.47 5.34
CA ALA A 298 -0.67 -18.30 4.30
C ALA A 298 -2.09 -18.35 4.88
N ILE A 299 -2.93 -17.39 4.48
CA ILE A 299 -4.35 -17.27 4.81
C ILE A 299 -5.09 -16.72 3.59
N GLU A 300 -6.39 -17.02 3.48
CA GLU A 300 -7.24 -16.56 2.36
C GLU A 300 -7.97 -15.24 2.68
N SER A 301 -8.08 -14.90 3.97
CA SER A 301 -8.78 -13.73 4.46
C SER A 301 -8.27 -13.35 5.85
N THR A 302 -8.24 -12.06 6.15
CA THR A 302 -7.87 -11.52 7.47
C THR A 302 -8.89 -11.85 8.57
N SER A 303 -10.03 -12.47 8.23
CA SER A 303 -10.93 -13.07 9.22
C SER A 303 -10.38 -14.35 9.84
N GLN A 304 -9.37 -14.96 9.22
CA GLN A 304 -8.66 -16.12 9.75
C GLN A 304 -7.54 -15.64 10.68
N ALA A 305 -7.36 -16.34 11.81
CA ALA A 305 -6.19 -16.11 12.65
C ALA A 305 -4.92 -16.50 11.86
N GLN A 306 -3.96 -15.58 11.80
CA GLN A 306 -2.69 -15.79 11.11
C GLN A 306 -1.58 -15.98 12.13
N LYS A 307 -0.74 -17.00 11.95
CA LYS A 307 0.47 -17.19 12.75
C LYS A 307 1.61 -16.37 12.17
N ILE A 308 2.58 -15.99 13.00
CA ILE A 308 3.89 -15.55 12.50
C ILE A 308 4.63 -16.80 12.03
N GLU A 309 4.91 -16.88 10.73
CA GLU A 309 5.67 -17.96 10.11
C GLU A 309 7.17 -17.70 10.25
N HIS A 310 7.60 -16.48 9.92
CA HIS A 310 8.99 -16.06 10.00
C HIS A 310 9.10 -14.64 10.55
N VAL A 311 10.17 -14.36 11.28
CA VAL A 311 10.67 -13.01 11.53
C VAL A 311 11.96 -12.87 10.75
N ARG A 312 11.88 -12.17 9.62
CA ARG A 312 13.01 -11.97 8.73
C ARG A 312 13.83 -10.76 9.19
N VAL A 313 15.10 -10.99 9.50
CA VAL A 313 16.04 -9.95 9.91
C VAL A 313 17.02 -9.68 8.79
N TYR A 314 17.22 -8.40 8.47
CA TYR A 314 18.19 -7.91 7.50
C TYR A 314 19.36 -7.27 8.26
N PRO A 315 20.50 -7.97 8.48
CA PRO A 315 21.59 -7.47 9.31
C PRO A 315 22.29 -6.22 8.76
N GLY A 316 23.27 -5.68 9.48
CA GLY A 316 24.09 -4.54 9.08
C GLY A 316 23.79 -3.23 9.83
N ALA A 317 22.78 -3.24 10.71
CA ALA A 317 22.49 -2.19 11.69
C ALA A 317 21.56 -2.77 12.77
N ASP A 318 21.51 -2.15 13.94
CA ASP A 318 20.52 -2.47 14.96
C ASP A 318 19.11 -2.17 14.45
N GLY A 319 18.13 -2.89 15.00
CA GLY A 319 16.77 -2.89 14.47
C GLY A 319 15.71 -2.98 15.54
N GLU A 320 14.58 -2.30 15.33
CA GLU A 320 13.40 -2.47 16.17
C GLU A 320 12.12 -2.56 15.34
N PHE A 321 11.22 -3.44 15.76
CA PHE A 321 9.87 -3.50 15.21
C PHE A 321 8.88 -3.92 16.30
N THR A 322 7.67 -3.35 16.30
CA THR A 322 6.62 -3.79 17.23
C THR A 322 5.53 -4.50 16.46
N ILE A 323 5.33 -5.78 16.73
CA ILE A 323 4.16 -6.53 16.25
C ILE A 323 2.96 -6.08 17.08
N TYR A 324 1.88 -5.73 16.41
CA TYR A 324 0.59 -5.40 17.02
C TYR A 324 -0.47 -6.43 16.62
N SER A 325 -1.30 -6.82 17.59
CA SER A 325 -2.46 -7.69 17.37
C SER A 325 -3.61 -7.28 18.27
N ASP A 326 -4.82 -7.26 17.70
CA ASP A 326 -6.09 -7.10 18.41
C ASP A 326 -7.15 -7.98 17.71
N ASP A 327 -8.43 -7.75 17.96
CA ASP A 327 -9.52 -8.51 17.34
C ASP A 327 -9.78 -8.18 15.85
N GLY A 328 -9.09 -7.19 15.28
CA GLY A 328 -9.24 -6.76 13.88
C GLY A 328 -10.55 -6.06 13.54
N ASN A 329 -11.51 -5.99 14.47
CA ASN A 329 -12.91 -5.75 14.13
C ASN A 329 -13.57 -4.67 14.99
N THR A 330 -13.32 -4.65 16.31
CA THR A 330 -14.02 -3.75 17.23
C THR A 330 -13.12 -2.61 17.69
N TYR A 331 -13.71 -1.64 18.39
CA TYR A 331 -12.98 -0.55 19.03
C TYR A 331 -12.39 -0.92 20.41
N GLY A 332 -12.28 -2.22 20.75
CA GLY A 332 -11.67 -2.66 22.01
C GLY A 332 -10.24 -2.12 22.23
N TYR A 333 -9.49 -1.91 21.14
CA TYR A 333 -8.15 -1.34 21.21
C TYR A 333 -8.11 0.04 21.90
N GLU A 334 -9.19 0.84 21.84
CA GLU A 334 -9.29 2.14 22.52
C GLU A 334 -9.26 2.00 24.05
N LYS A 335 -9.57 0.81 24.57
CA LYS A 335 -9.58 0.47 25.99
C LYS A 335 -8.36 -0.36 26.41
N GLY A 336 -7.44 -0.61 25.50
CA GLY A 336 -6.27 -1.46 25.75
C GLY A 336 -6.48 -2.93 25.40
N ASP A 337 -7.56 -3.32 24.72
CA ASP A 337 -7.79 -4.71 24.30
C ASP A 337 -6.95 -5.05 23.06
N PHE A 338 -5.63 -5.07 23.23
CA PHE A 338 -4.65 -5.43 22.22
C PHE A 338 -3.41 -6.05 22.86
N LYS A 339 -2.54 -6.59 22.02
CA LYS A 339 -1.24 -7.16 22.40
C LYS A 339 -0.16 -6.53 21.53
N THR A 340 0.99 -6.28 22.15
CA THR A 340 2.21 -5.85 21.45
C THR A 340 3.38 -6.73 21.82
N THR A 341 4.20 -7.03 20.82
CA THR A 341 5.50 -7.71 20.97
C THR A 341 6.57 -6.81 20.38
N ARG A 342 7.43 -6.23 21.21
CA ARG A 342 8.54 -5.40 20.75
C ARG A 342 9.71 -6.31 20.43
N LEU A 343 10.20 -6.25 19.20
CA LEU A 343 11.36 -6.97 18.70
C LEU A 343 12.55 -6.03 18.67
N HIS A 344 13.69 -6.50 19.14
CA HIS A 344 14.96 -5.78 19.11
C HIS A 344 16.05 -6.67 18.51
N TRP A 345 16.65 -6.22 17.42
CA TRP A 345 17.81 -6.83 16.79
C TRP A 345 19.06 -6.07 17.21
N ASP A 346 19.97 -6.78 17.86
CA ASP A 346 21.34 -6.33 18.12
C ASP A 346 22.26 -6.91 17.03
N ASP A 347 22.79 -6.06 16.17
CA ASP A 347 23.61 -6.48 15.04
C ASP A 347 25.01 -6.89 15.49
N ALA A 348 25.56 -6.29 16.53
CA ALA A 348 26.87 -6.67 17.04
C ALA A 348 26.84 -8.06 17.68
N ALA A 349 25.80 -8.35 18.45
CA ALA A 349 25.58 -9.64 19.10
C ALA A 349 24.89 -10.67 18.18
N GLN A 350 24.42 -10.25 17.00
CA GLN A 350 23.67 -11.07 16.05
C GLN A 350 22.47 -11.81 16.69
N THR A 351 21.77 -11.10 17.58
CA THR A 351 20.73 -11.68 18.44
C THR A 351 19.43 -10.88 18.31
N LEU A 352 18.32 -11.59 18.09
CA LEU A 352 16.98 -11.04 18.20
C LEU A 352 16.45 -11.31 19.61
N THR A 353 15.93 -10.28 20.27
CA THR A 353 15.20 -10.39 21.53
C THR A 353 13.78 -9.84 21.37
N HIS A 354 12.88 -10.24 22.26
CA HIS A 354 11.52 -9.74 22.25
C HIS A 354 10.94 -9.53 23.65
N GLU A 355 10.10 -8.51 23.79
CA GLU A 355 9.43 -8.12 25.03
C GLU A 355 7.92 -7.92 24.82
N GLY A 356 7.13 -8.09 25.88
CA GLY A 356 5.68 -7.93 25.84
C GLY A 356 4.93 -9.26 25.68
N ALA A 357 3.80 -9.23 24.98
CA ALA A 357 3.02 -10.45 24.71
C ALA A 357 3.80 -11.39 23.78
N SER A 358 3.59 -12.71 23.88
CA SER A 358 4.16 -13.64 22.91
C SER A 358 3.41 -13.56 21.59
N ALA A 359 4.11 -13.26 20.49
CA ALA A 359 3.54 -13.27 19.13
C ALA A 359 3.51 -14.67 18.49
N TRP A 360 4.35 -15.58 18.98
CA TRP A 360 4.43 -16.98 18.55
C TRP A 360 4.68 -17.90 19.76
N THR A 361 4.57 -19.22 19.54
CA THR A 361 4.80 -20.25 20.56
C THR A 361 6.02 -21.12 20.29
N GLU A 362 6.49 -21.14 19.04
CA GLU A 362 7.66 -21.92 18.64
C GLU A 362 8.96 -21.31 19.18
N PRO A 363 10.06 -22.07 19.30
CA PRO A 363 11.35 -21.50 19.64
C PRO A 363 11.79 -20.45 18.62
N ASP A 364 12.42 -19.36 19.07
CA ASP A 364 12.90 -18.28 18.20
C ASP A 364 13.79 -18.76 17.05
N SER A 365 14.55 -19.83 17.26
CA SER A 365 15.40 -20.45 16.22
C SER A 365 14.62 -21.03 15.02
N GLN A 366 13.32 -21.29 15.16
CA GLN A 366 12.44 -21.76 14.08
C GLN A 366 11.73 -20.61 13.37
N ILE A 367 11.56 -19.47 14.04
CA ILE A 367 10.88 -18.30 13.51
C ILE A 367 11.87 -17.33 12.86
N LEU A 368 13.06 -17.18 13.44
CA LEU A 368 14.07 -16.24 12.98
C LEU A 368 14.69 -16.68 11.64
N GLU A 369 14.47 -15.86 10.62
CA GLU A 369 15.11 -15.98 9.32
C GLU A 369 16.12 -14.83 9.15
N ARG A 370 17.40 -15.10 9.36
CA ARG A 370 18.45 -14.10 9.11
C ARG A 370 18.83 -14.13 7.65
N VAL A 371 18.77 -12.96 7.00
CA VAL A 371 19.22 -12.81 5.61
C VAL A 371 20.74 -12.87 5.59
N THR A 372 21.27 -14.01 5.17
CA THR A 372 22.69 -14.23 4.93
C THR A 372 22.97 -14.05 3.44
N ARG A 373 24.07 -13.40 3.11
CA ARG A 373 24.60 -13.40 1.75
C ARG A 373 25.17 -14.77 1.40
#